data_AF-A0A6V7KIU9-F1
#
_entry.id   AF-A0A6V7KIU9-F1
#
_cell.length_a   1.000
_cell.length_b   1.000
_cell.length_c   1.000
_cell.angle_alpha   90.00
_cell.angle_beta   90.00
_cell.angle_gamma   90.00
#
_symmetry.space_group_name_H-M   'P 1'
#
loop_
_entity.id
_entity.type
_entity.pdbx_description
1 polymer ?
#
loop_
_entity_poly.entity_id
_entity_poly.type
_entity_poly.pdbx_seq_one_letter_code
_entity_poly.pdbx_strand_id
1 'polypeptide(L)' 'YIEGLNVENRYISNWDKQLNATPENTQIPDVAKLPAEWLGNGVGNHGNVVNALWTLRNMMMRDVLAINKTL' A
#
# COMPACT_ATOMS: atom_id res chain seq x y z
N TYR A 1 -28.58 -8.44 -5.56
CA TYR A 1 -28.15 -9.70 -4.93
C TYR A 1 -26.66 -9.84 -5.26
N ILE A 2 -25.76 -9.79 -4.28
CA ILE A 2 -24.30 -9.90 -4.54
C ILE A 2 -23.93 -11.36 -4.31
N GLU A 3 -23.90 -12.11 -5.40
CA GLU A 3 -23.46 -13.50 -5.42
C GLU A 3 -21.93 -13.50 -5.24
N GLY A 4 -21.43 -14.00 -4.11
CA GLY A 4 -19.99 -14.12 -3.89
C GLY A 4 -19.46 -13.83 -2.48
N LEU A 5 -20.31 -13.44 -1.53
CA LEU A 5 -19.92 -13.42 -0.11
C LEU A 5 -19.97 -14.84 0.47
N ASN A 6 -19.07 -15.70 -0.01
CA ASN A 6 -18.78 -16.96 0.67
C ASN A 6 -17.98 -16.63 1.93
N VAL A 7 -18.36 -17.17 3.10
CA VAL A 7 -17.62 -17.01 4.36
C VAL A 7 -16.21 -17.62 4.26
N GLU A 8 -15.99 -18.52 3.28
CA GLU A 8 -14.68 -19.09 2.94
C GLU A 8 -13.88 -18.22 1.95
N ASN A 9 -14.28 -16.98 1.69
CA ASN A 9 -13.55 -16.11 0.80
C ASN A 9 -12.17 -15.80 1.41
N ARG A 10 -11.15 -16.55 0.99
CA ARG A 10 -9.72 -16.33 1.30
C ARG A 10 -9.21 -14.95 0.83
N TYR A 11 -10.09 -14.15 0.23
CA TYR A 11 -9.93 -12.77 -0.18
C TYR A 11 -10.78 -11.79 0.66
N ILE A 12 -11.04 -12.06 1.95
CA ILE A 12 -11.04 -10.94 2.89
C ILE A 12 -9.64 -10.36 2.74
N SER A 13 -9.54 -9.27 1.97
CA SER A 13 -8.31 -8.51 1.72
C SER A 13 -7.48 -8.59 2.99
N ASN A 14 -6.26 -9.14 2.93
CA ASN A 14 -5.44 -9.39 4.10
C ASN A 14 -5.02 -8.05 4.74
N TRP A 15 -5.98 -7.36 5.34
CA TRP A 15 -5.89 -5.99 5.84
C TRP A 15 -4.86 -5.93 6.94
N ASP A 16 -4.84 -6.94 7.80
CA ASP A 16 -3.81 -7.11 8.81
C ASP A 16 -2.41 -7.24 8.17
N LYS A 17 -2.24 -8.13 7.17
CA LYS A 17 -0.98 -8.27 6.44
C LYS A 17 -0.57 -6.95 5.77
N GLN A 18 -1.52 -6.23 5.18
CA GLN A 18 -1.26 -4.94 4.53
C GLN A 18 -0.93 -3.86 5.55
N LEU A 19 -1.48 -3.89 6.77
CA LEU A 19 -1.19 -2.94 7.85
C LEU A 19 0.23 -3.17 8.39
N ASN A 20 0.57 -4.44 8.61
CA ASN A 20 1.85 -4.90 9.16
C ASN A 20 2.97 -5.03 8.11
N ALA A 21 2.70 -4.68 6.84
CA ALA A 21 3.69 -4.73 5.77
C ALA A 21 4.81 -3.72 6.01
N THR A 22 6.05 -4.19 5.98
CA THR A 22 7.29 -3.41 6.05
C THR A 22 8.19 -3.73 4.85
N PRO A 23 9.15 -2.85 4.52
CA PRO A 23 10.13 -3.13 3.46
C PRO A 23 10.92 -4.43 3.68
N GLU A 24 11.05 -4.87 4.93
CA GLU A 24 11.85 -6.05 5.32
C GLU A 24 11.06 -7.36 5.22
N ASN A 25 9.74 -7.32 5.45
CA ASN A 25 8.89 -8.52 5.47
C ASN A 25 8.08 -8.73 4.18
N THR A 26 8.17 -7.78 3.24
CA THR A 26 7.41 -7.78 1.99
C THR A 26 8.33 -8.07 0.82
N GLN A 27 8.03 -9.14 0.08
CA GLN A 27 8.75 -9.43 -1.16
C GLN A 27 8.52 -8.31 -2.17
N ILE A 28 9.61 -7.68 -2.61
CA ILE A 28 9.58 -6.60 -3.59
C ILE A 28 9.28 -7.21 -4.98
N PRO A 29 8.19 -6.79 -5.65
CA PRO A 29 7.92 -7.20 -7.03
C PRO A 29 8.98 -6.65 -7.99
N ASP A 30 9.00 -7.18 -9.21
CA ASP A 30 9.76 -6.59 -10.31
C ASP A 30 9.43 -5.10 -10.47
N VAL A 31 10.46 -4.28 -10.64
CA VAL A 31 10.34 -2.82 -10.78
C VAL A 31 9.42 -2.45 -11.94
N ALA A 32 9.40 -3.24 -13.02
CA ALA A 32 8.52 -3.00 -14.17
C ALA A 32 7.02 -3.18 -13.84
N LYS A 33 6.70 -3.83 -12.72
CA LYS A 33 5.31 -4.04 -12.25
C LYS A 33 4.93 -3.07 -11.12
N LEU A 34 5.85 -2.22 -10.69
CA LEU A 34 5.57 -1.22 -9.68
C LEU A 34 4.85 -0.02 -10.31
N PRO A 35 3.86 0.57 -9.62
CA PRO A 35 3.10 1.71 -10.13
C PRO A 35 3.91 3.01 -10.00
N ALA A 36 4.98 3.12 -10.77
CA ALA A 36 5.89 4.28 -10.73
C ALA A 36 5.19 5.59 -11.11
N GLU A 37 4.13 5.51 -11.92
CA GLU A 37 3.29 6.63 -12.33
C GLU A 37 2.60 7.35 -11.16
N TRP A 38 2.40 6.68 -10.02
CA TRP A 38 1.83 7.30 -8.81
C TRP A 38 2.75 8.34 -8.18
N LEU A 39 4.05 8.27 -8.46
CA LEU A 39 5.03 9.19 -7.88
C LEU A 39 5.01 10.57 -8.56
N GLY A 40 4.31 10.74 -9.68
CA GLY A 40 4.14 12.01 -10.41
C GLY A 40 5.45 12.60 -10.92
N ASN A 41 6.24 13.20 -10.02
CA ASN A 41 7.57 13.76 -10.25
C ASN A 41 8.71 12.70 -10.20
N GLY A 42 8.35 11.42 -10.18
CA GLY A 42 9.29 10.31 -10.08
C GLY A 42 9.84 10.12 -8.67
N VAL A 43 10.99 9.46 -8.57
CA VAL A 43 11.57 8.97 -7.30
C VAL A 43 12.01 10.10 -6.36
N GLY A 44 12.30 11.29 -6.87
CA GLY A 44 12.80 12.40 -6.06
C GLY A 44 14.04 12.02 -5.23
N ASN A 45 14.06 12.42 -3.96
CA ASN A 45 15.17 12.16 -3.02
C ASN A 45 15.08 10.79 -2.30
N HIS A 46 14.19 9.89 -2.74
CA HIS A 46 14.00 8.58 -2.09
C HIS A 46 14.97 7.50 -2.60
N GLY A 47 15.82 7.84 -3.56
CA GLY A 47 16.88 6.97 -4.11
C GLY A 47 16.38 5.92 -5.11
N ASN A 48 15.29 5.22 -4.80
CA ASN A 48 14.66 4.28 -5.74
C ASN A 48 13.12 4.31 -5.65
N VAL A 49 12.47 3.77 -6.68
CA VAL A 49 11.00 3.72 -6.81
C VAL A 49 10.33 2.93 -5.69
N VAL A 50 10.99 1.88 -5.17
CA VAL A 50 10.48 1.05 -4.08
C VAL A 50 10.36 1.88 -2.80
N ASN A 51 11.42 2.60 -2.43
CA ASN A 51 11.46 3.48 -1.26
C ASN A 51 10.47 4.63 -1.38
N ALA A 52 10.36 5.21 -2.57
CA ALA A 52 9.40 6.28 -2.84
C ALA A 52 7.96 5.78 -2.65
N LEU A 53 7.62 4.60 -3.18
CA LEU A 53 6.29 4.00 -3.03
C LEU A 53 5.97 3.61 -1.58
N TRP A 54 6.95 3.09 -0.84
CA TRP A 54 6.80 2.85 0.60
C TRP A 54 6.52 4.14 1.38
N THR A 55 7.22 5.21 1.04
CA THR A 55 7.02 6.53 1.65
C THR A 55 5.63 7.06 1.34
N LEU A 56 5.18 6.96 0.08
CA LEU A 56 3.85 7.36 -0.35
C LEU A 56 2.75 6.60 0.42
N ARG A 57 2.86 5.26 0.53
CA ARG A 57 1.93 4.44 1.31
C ARG A 57 1.84 4.91 2.76
N ASN A 58 2.98 5.10 3.42
CA ASN A 58 3.02 5.48 4.83
C ASN A 58 2.43 6.88 5.06
N MET A 59 2.67 7.81 4.12
CA MET A 59 2.07 9.15 4.15
C MET A 59 0.53 9.07 4.05
N MET A 60 0.01 8.37 3.04
CA MET A 60 -1.44 8.22 2.85
C MET A 60 -2.10 7.53 4.06
N MET A 61 -1.47 6.49 4.61
CA MET A 61 -1.97 5.80 5.80
C MET A 61 -2.03 6.72 7.02
N ARG A 62 -0.99 7.53 7.24
CA ARG A 62 -0.98 8.51 8.33
C ARG A 62 -2.09 9.54 8.16
N ASP A 63 -2.27 10.07 6.95
CA ASP A 63 -3.27 11.11 6.68
C ASP A 63 -4.69 10.56 6.86
N VAL A 64 -4.97 9.34 6.40
CA VAL A 64 -6.26 8.65 6.66
C VAL A 64 -6.50 8.48 8.16
N LEU A 65 -5.51 8.04 8.93
CA LEU A 65 -5.64 7.88 10.38
C LEU A 65 -5.81 9.23 11.10
N ALA A 66 -5.19 10.30 10.59
CA ALA A 66 -5.34 11.65 11.12
C ALA A 66 -6.74 12.22 10.85
N ILE A 67 -7.29 12.00 9.65
CA ILE A 67 -8.66 12.38 9.31
C ILE A 67 -9.66 11.68 10.24
N ASN A 68 -9.50 10.37 10.47
CA ASN A 68 -10.37 9.61 11.38
C ASN A 68 -10.31 10.09 12.85
N LYS A 69 -9.22 10.75 13.27
CA LYS A 69 -9.12 11.32 14.62
C LYS A 69 -9.73 12.71 14.75
N THR A 70 -9.92 13.39 13.61
CA THR A 70 -10.38 14.79 13.56
C THR A 70 -11.88 14.88 13.29
N LEU A 71 -12.48 13.80 12.78
CA LEU A 71 -13.93 13.59 12.64
C LEU A 71 -14.51 12.98 13.92
#